data_AF-A0A8C7I506-F1
#
_entry.id   AF-A0A8C7I506-F1
#
_cell.length_a   1.000
_cell.length_b   1.000
_cell.length_c   1.000
_cell.angle_alpha   90.00
_cell.angle_beta   90.00
_cell.angle_gamma   90.00
#
_symmetry.space_group_name_H-M   'P 1'
#
loop_
_entity.id
_entity.type
_entity.pdbx_description
1 polymer ?
#
loop_
_entity_poly.entity_id
_entity_poly.type
_entity_poly.pdbx_seq_one_letter_code
_entity_poly.pdbx_strand_id
1 'polypeptide(L)'
;MDPLDIVMDEVALEGLDGVTILSLWIRLEKRNPVFPRNLDSCTKEFIWKSLVSNHEVDFYELPQERADVVLVDRFADIDPDTGIQEASHWDRVDSYPVQILLEDKSGIQGSCVFFKERRNVTPIIRTTKLTPCVTLEDAFKRWGRKLVMVASQRLRFRVLIGDGGDPDLKLTDHSYCILERVGRARWQGELQRDLHCCSFKTDARKMHYLRKSLTQNDLITMQSHVLRLASGAQQHSILLLLKRFHVDRRSKYDILMELTSNLLSEAPNHTASMITLRDQLSISERTFKRMYQYMQAAKLVQVVIKPVEHLNPTVGPCDTRRGTKVVARCLKLIKPYVRKEVVEAEDDDDNDDDDGGGANRKTVPTEGRIMERDFLSQAYGIIVSCGTKGISQSALRARMCIGKLESRMICRLLERTDMIKVKVCDV
;
A
#
# COMPACT_ATOMS: atom_id res chain seq x y z
N MET A 1 -17.46 13.28 14.63
CA MET A 1 -16.94 14.47 13.91
C MET A 1 -18.16 15.31 13.52
N ASP A 2 -18.15 16.60 13.80
CA ASP A 2 -19.25 17.50 13.44
C ASP A 2 -19.40 17.58 11.91
N PRO A 3 -20.62 17.71 11.35
CA PRO A 3 -20.80 17.87 9.91
C PRO A 3 -19.95 18.98 9.27
N LEU A 4 -19.68 20.11 9.93
CA LEU A 4 -18.83 21.15 9.36
C LEU A 4 -17.35 20.75 9.36
N ASP A 5 -16.89 20.05 10.40
CA ASP A 5 -15.55 19.47 10.43
C ASP A 5 -15.36 18.45 9.30
N ILE A 6 -16.39 17.63 9.00
CA ILE A 6 -16.37 16.70 7.87
C ILE A 6 -16.20 17.43 6.54
N VAL A 7 -16.92 18.55 6.33
CA VAL A 7 -16.79 19.34 5.10
C VAL A 7 -15.37 19.91 5.00
N MET A 8 -14.83 20.47 6.08
CA MET A 8 -13.47 21.03 6.10
C MET A 8 -12.42 19.95 5.84
N ASP A 9 -12.63 18.76 6.40
CA ASP A 9 -11.81 17.58 6.17
C ASP A 9 -11.82 17.16 4.69
N GLU A 10 -13.00 17.13 4.05
CA GLU A 10 -13.12 16.84 2.62
C GLU A 10 -12.43 17.89 1.74
N VAL A 11 -12.55 19.19 2.06
CA VAL A 11 -11.87 20.27 1.33
C VAL A 11 -10.35 20.15 1.48
N ALA A 12 -9.87 19.84 2.68
CA ALA A 12 -8.45 19.70 2.97
C ALA A 12 -7.82 18.48 2.30
N LEU A 13 -8.54 17.35 2.22
CA LEU A 13 -8.07 16.13 1.55
C LEU A 13 -7.90 16.29 0.04
N GLU A 14 -8.57 17.26 -0.59
CA GLU A 14 -8.40 17.57 -2.00
C GLU A 14 -7.12 18.38 -2.29
N GLY A 15 -6.29 18.60 -1.27
CA GLY A 15 -4.93 19.10 -1.43
C GLY A 15 -4.85 20.50 -2.04
N LEU A 16 -3.70 20.83 -2.61
CA LEU A 16 -3.45 22.16 -3.18
C LEU A 16 -4.27 22.47 -4.44
N ASP A 17 -4.71 21.47 -5.20
CA ASP A 17 -5.64 21.64 -6.33
C ASP A 17 -7.03 22.11 -5.89
N GLY A 18 -7.39 21.85 -4.63
CA GLY A 18 -8.69 22.16 -4.07
C GLY A 18 -9.83 21.34 -4.65
N VAL A 19 -11.03 21.63 -4.17
CA VAL A 19 -12.27 20.93 -4.55
C VAL A 19 -13.23 21.87 -5.26
N THR A 20 -13.82 21.42 -6.37
CA THR A 20 -14.93 22.14 -7.00
C THR A 20 -16.22 21.95 -6.20
N ILE A 21 -17.19 22.86 -6.34
CA ILE A 21 -18.50 22.76 -5.68
C ILE A 21 -19.13 21.38 -5.93
N LEU A 22 -19.16 20.92 -7.19
CA LEU A 22 -19.77 19.63 -7.55
C LEU A 22 -19.00 18.44 -6.98
N SER A 23 -17.67 18.48 -7.03
CA SER A 23 -16.84 17.39 -6.50
C SER A 23 -16.98 17.25 -4.98
N LEU A 24 -17.19 18.36 -4.27
CA LEU A 24 -17.44 18.33 -2.83
C LEU A 24 -18.73 17.56 -2.51
N TRP A 25 -19.80 17.80 -3.27
CA TRP A 25 -21.05 17.07 -3.09
C TRP A 25 -20.89 15.58 -3.36
N ILE A 26 -20.22 15.21 -4.45
CA ILE A 26 -19.94 13.81 -4.80
C ILE A 26 -19.17 13.11 -3.68
N ARG A 27 -18.18 13.79 -3.08
CA ARG A 27 -17.38 13.26 -1.97
C ARG A 27 -18.21 13.08 -0.70
N LEU A 28 -19.05 14.06 -0.35
CA LEU A 28 -19.89 14.00 0.85
C LEU A 28 -20.98 12.93 0.73
N GLU A 29 -21.59 12.74 -0.45
CA GLU A 29 -22.61 11.71 -0.68
C GLU A 29 -22.07 10.29 -0.53
N LYS A 30 -20.83 10.05 -0.98
CA LYS A 30 -20.19 8.72 -0.98
C LYS A 30 -19.15 8.54 0.13
N ARG A 31 -19.16 9.41 1.16
CA ARG A 31 -18.23 9.30 2.30
C ARG A 31 -18.59 8.09 3.17
N ASN A 32 -17.57 7.48 3.80
CA ASN A 32 -17.74 6.43 4.79
C ASN A 32 -16.89 6.73 6.04
N PRO A 33 -17.44 7.16 7.18
CA PRO A 33 -18.84 7.07 7.58
C PRO A 33 -19.74 8.05 6.84
N VAL A 34 -21.02 7.67 6.70
CA VAL A 34 -22.04 8.43 5.98
C VAL A 34 -22.17 9.84 6.58
N PHE A 35 -22.28 10.84 5.71
CA PHE A 35 -22.49 12.22 6.13
C PHE A 35 -23.83 12.34 6.89
N PRO A 36 -23.86 12.98 8.08
CA PRO A 36 -25.00 12.89 9.00
C PRO A 36 -26.25 13.65 8.54
N ARG A 37 -26.20 14.41 7.44
CA ARG A 37 -27.34 15.17 6.91
C ARG A 37 -27.58 14.87 5.43
N ASN A 38 -28.82 15.06 4.98
CA ASN A 38 -29.13 15.01 3.56
C ASN A 38 -28.59 16.26 2.87
N LEU A 39 -28.04 16.12 1.67
CA LEU A 39 -27.49 17.24 0.88
C LEU A 39 -28.58 17.92 0.03
N ASP A 40 -29.67 18.33 0.68
CA ASP A 40 -30.70 19.17 0.09
C ASP A 40 -30.19 20.60 -0.15
N SER A 41 -30.92 21.40 -0.92
CA SER A 41 -30.51 22.75 -1.31
C SER A 41 -30.23 23.66 -0.10
N CYS A 42 -31.02 23.55 0.98
CA CYS A 42 -30.81 24.35 2.18
C CYS A 42 -29.52 23.94 2.91
N THR A 43 -29.25 22.64 3.01
CA THR A 43 -28.01 22.13 3.61
C THR A 43 -26.79 22.53 2.78
N LYS A 44 -26.86 22.46 1.45
CA LYS A 44 -25.78 22.90 0.55
C LYS A 44 -25.48 24.39 0.71
N GLU A 45 -26.51 25.23 0.77
CA GLU A 45 -26.35 26.68 1.01
C GLU A 45 -25.76 26.97 2.40
N PHE A 46 -26.17 26.21 3.42
CA PHE A 46 -25.60 26.34 4.77
C PHE A 46 -24.11 25.96 4.80
N ILE A 47 -23.74 24.85 4.16
CA ILE A 47 -22.34 24.42 4.02
C ILE A 47 -21.52 25.49 3.28
N TRP A 48 -22.07 26.03 2.18
CA TRP A 48 -21.44 27.12 1.43
C TRP A 48 -21.16 28.34 2.32
N LYS A 49 -22.17 28.83 3.06
CA LYS A 49 -22.00 29.95 3.99
C LYS A 49 -20.92 29.67 5.04
N SER A 50 -20.89 28.46 5.59
CA SER A 50 -19.88 28.04 6.55
C SER A 50 -18.47 28.07 5.95
N LEU A 51 -18.29 27.58 4.72
CA LEU A 51 -17.01 27.59 4.02
C LEU A 51 -16.54 29.00 3.71
N VAL A 52 -17.44 29.84 3.21
CA VAL A 52 -17.14 31.25 2.89
C VAL A 52 -16.73 32.04 4.14
N SER A 53 -17.39 31.78 5.27
CA SER A 53 -17.06 32.41 6.54
C SER A 53 -15.83 31.83 7.25
N ASN A 54 -15.19 30.79 6.72
CA ASN A 54 -14.02 30.18 7.35
C ASN A 54 -12.70 30.73 6.77
N HIS A 55 -11.91 31.43 7.59
CA HIS A 55 -10.62 32.00 7.19
C HIS A 55 -9.61 30.96 6.68
N GLU A 56 -9.75 29.68 7.04
CA GLU A 56 -8.87 28.60 6.58
C GLU A 56 -9.20 28.11 5.15
N VAL A 57 -10.21 28.68 4.49
CA VAL A 57 -10.57 28.36 3.10
C VAL A 57 -10.38 29.58 2.23
N ASP A 58 -9.63 29.38 1.13
CA ASP A 58 -9.48 30.33 0.04
C ASP A 58 -10.13 29.81 -1.23
N PHE A 59 -10.56 30.74 -2.08
CA PHE A 59 -11.29 30.48 -3.30
C PHE A 59 -10.51 30.95 -4.52
N TYR A 60 -10.35 30.06 -5.48
CA TYR A 60 -9.61 30.34 -6.71
C TYR A 60 -10.43 29.96 -7.94
N GLU A 61 -10.27 30.75 -8.99
CA GLU A 61 -10.79 30.46 -10.32
C GLU A 61 -9.68 29.87 -11.18
N LEU A 62 -9.92 28.68 -11.72
CA LEU A 62 -9.04 27.99 -12.64
C LEU A 62 -9.15 28.56 -14.07
N PRO A 63 -8.07 28.51 -14.87
CA PRO A 63 -8.09 28.96 -16.26
C PRO A 63 -9.04 28.13 -17.14
N GLN A 64 -9.17 26.83 -16.83
CA GLN A 64 -10.06 25.90 -17.51
C GLN A 64 -11.02 25.21 -16.53
N GLU A 65 -12.15 24.72 -17.05
CA GLU A 65 -13.08 23.92 -16.25
C GLU A 65 -12.45 22.58 -15.87
N ARG A 66 -12.60 22.18 -14.60
CA ARG A 66 -12.17 20.87 -14.13
C ARG A 66 -13.33 19.87 -14.22
N ALA A 67 -13.04 18.68 -14.74
CA ALA A 67 -13.99 17.57 -14.71
C ALA A 67 -14.35 17.18 -13.26
N ASP A 68 -15.55 16.63 -13.09
CA ASP A 68 -16.03 16.17 -11.80
C ASP A 68 -15.26 14.90 -11.38
N VAL A 69 -15.05 14.74 -10.07
CA VAL A 69 -14.34 13.57 -9.53
C VAL A 69 -15.13 12.29 -9.79
N VAL A 70 -14.46 11.29 -10.37
CA VAL A 70 -15.01 9.95 -10.55
C VAL A 70 -14.56 9.05 -9.40
N LEU A 71 -15.48 8.81 -8.45
CA LEU A 71 -15.24 7.90 -7.34
C LEU A 71 -15.45 6.45 -7.78
N VAL A 72 -14.39 5.66 -7.68
CA VAL A 72 -14.42 4.24 -8.03
C VAL A 72 -14.03 3.40 -6.85
N ASP A 73 -14.82 2.36 -6.63
CA ASP A 73 -14.49 1.31 -5.69
C ASP A 73 -13.54 0.32 -6.36
N ARG A 74 -12.28 0.33 -5.94
CA ARG A 74 -11.26 -0.60 -6.44
C ARG A 74 -11.60 -2.05 -6.11
N PHE A 75 -12.43 -2.27 -5.09
CA PHE A 75 -12.72 -3.59 -4.55
C PHE A 75 -14.09 -4.13 -4.98
N ALA A 76 -14.82 -3.43 -5.87
CA ALA A 76 -16.11 -3.90 -6.38
C ALA A 76 -15.96 -5.13 -7.30
N ASP A 77 -14.94 -5.13 -8.16
CA ASP A 77 -14.70 -6.17 -9.18
C ASP A 77 -13.65 -7.19 -8.72
N ILE A 78 -13.87 -7.79 -7.56
CA ILE A 78 -13.04 -8.92 -7.08
C ILE A 78 -13.61 -10.22 -7.63
N ASP A 79 -12.77 -10.99 -8.33
CA ASP A 79 -13.14 -12.32 -8.82
C ASP A 79 -13.58 -13.20 -7.64
N PRO A 80 -14.84 -13.69 -7.62
CA PRO A 80 -15.37 -14.46 -6.49
C PRO A 80 -14.68 -15.81 -6.31
N ASP A 81 -14.12 -16.40 -7.38
CA ASP A 81 -13.41 -17.67 -7.31
C ASP A 81 -11.98 -17.47 -6.80
N THR A 82 -11.26 -16.48 -7.34
CA THR A 82 -9.84 -16.32 -7.03
C THR A 82 -9.58 -15.36 -5.87
N GLY A 83 -10.54 -14.50 -5.55
CA GLY A 83 -10.42 -13.45 -4.52
C GLY A 83 -9.44 -12.35 -4.91
N ILE A 84 -9.12 -12.24 -6.21
CA ILE A 84 -8.12 -11.32 -6.75
C ILE A 84 -8.82 -10.29 -7.62
N GLN A 85 -8.40 -9.05 -7.49
CA GLN A 85 -8.90 -7.98 -8.32
C GLN A 85 -8.34 -8.10 -9.74
N GLU A 86 -9.21 -8.02 -10.74
CA GLU A 86 -8.78 -7.91 -12.12
C GLU A 86 -8.37 -6.47 -12.44
N ALA A 87 -7.23 -6.33 -13.09
CA ALA A 87 -6.78 -5.07 -13.65
C ALA A 87 -7.64 -4.78 -14.89
N SER A 88 -8.86 -4.30 -14.67
CA SER A 88 -9.61 -3.65 -15.74
C SER A 88 -8.76 -2.51 -16.30
N HIS A 89 -8.87 -2.27 -17.60
CA HIS A 89 -8.12 -1.20 -18.29
C HIS A 89 -8.37 0.15 -17.63
N TRP A 90 -7.50 0.55 -16.71
CA TRP A 90 -7.54 1.87 -16.10
C TRP A 90 -6.87 2.90 -17.03
N ASP A 91 -7.31 2.98 -18.28
CA ASP A 91 -7.06 4.14 -19.16
C ASP A 91 -7.93 5.31 -18.69
N ARG A 92 -7.73 5.69 -17.43
CA ARG A 92 -8.46 6.79 -16.83
C ARG A 92 -7.62 8.04 -16.93
N VAL A 93 -8.22 9.06 -17.51
CA VAL A 93 -7.68 10.41 -17.46
C VAL A 93 -7.58 10.81 -16.00
N ASP A 94 -6.35 10.94 -15.49
CA ASP A 94 -6.10 11.38 -14.13
C ASP A 94 -6.68 12.80 -13.97
N SER A 95 -7.73 12.92 -13.17
CA SER A 95 -8.38 14.22 -12.90
C SER A 95 -7.47 15.18 -12.12
N TYR A 96 -6.34 14.67 -11.60
CA TYR A 96 -5.36 15.41 -10.81
C TYR A 96 -3.94 15.10 -11.32
N PRO A 97 -3.52 15.70 -12.44
CA PRO A 97 -2.15 15.54 -12.93
C PRO A 97 -1.17 16.04 -11.87
N VAL A 98 -0.09 15.28 -11.65
CA VAL A 98 0.91 15.65 -10.66
C VAL A 98 1.82 16.74 -11.22
N GLN A 99 1.88 17.88 -10.53
CA GLN A 99 2.81 18.97 -10.75
C GLN A 99 3.26 19.48 -9.39
N ILE A 100 4.38 18.94 -8.89
CA ILE A 100 4.93 19.26 -7.57
C ILE A 100 5.47 20.69 -7.59
N LEU A 101 5.07 21.48 -6.59
CA LEU A 101 5.75 22.73 -6.28
C LEU A 101 7.00 22.43 -5.48
N LEU A 102 8.15 22.86 -5.99
CA LEU A 102 9.44 22.68 -5.36
C LEU A 102 9.87 23.99 -4.70
N GLU A 103 10.20 23.92 -3.41
CA GLU A 103 10.85 24.99 -2.65
C GLU A 103 10.18 26.37 -2.80
N ASP A 104 8.85 26.39 -2.65
CA ASP A 104 8.12 27.64 -2.73
C ASP A 104 8.53 28.59 -1.59
N LYS A 105 8.85 29.84 -1.94
CA LYS A 105 9.35 30.85 -0.98
C LYS A 105 8.33 31.23 0.11
N SER A 106 7.05 30.94 -0.10
CA SER A 106 6.00 31.17 0.88
C SER A 106 5.73 29.94 1.77
N GLY A 107 6.47 28.83 1.56
CA GLY A 107 6.34 27.61 2.34
C GLY A 107 5.12 26.75 1.97
N ILE A 108 4.50 27.00 0.82
CA ILE A 108 3.38 26.21 0.32
C ILE A 108 3.89 24.91 -0.27
N GLN A 109 3.36 23.78 0.21
CA GLN A 109 3.65 22.45 -0.31
C GLN A 109 2.41 21.84 -0.93
N GLY A 110 2.61 21.07 -2.00
CA GLY A 110 1.58 20.27 -2.64
C GLY A 110 1.72 20.22 -4.16
N SER A 111 0.80 19.48 -4.77
CA SER A 111 0.71 19.35 -6.22
C SER A 111 -0.42 20.20 -6.78
N CYS A 112 -0.14 21.06 -7.75
CA CYS A 112 -1.15 21.78 -8.51
C CYS A 112 -0.62 22.28 -9.86
N VAL A 113 -1.27 21.88 -10.95
CA VAL A 113 -0.88 22.28 -12.32
C VAL A 113 -1.05 23.78 -12.54
N PHE A 114 -2.19 24.34 -12.14
CA PHE A 114 -2.56 25.73 -12.40
C PHE A 114 -2.21 26.67 -11.24
N PHE A 115 -1.26 26.32 -10.39
CA PHE A 115 -0.95 27.10 -9.19
C PHE A 115 -0.63 28.58 -9.48
N LYS A 116 0.11 28.84 -10.55
CA LYS A 116 0.48 30.21 -10.98
C LYS A 116 -0.59 30.90 -11.83
N GLU A 117 -1.46 30.13 -12.47
CA GLU A 117 -2.45 30.63 -13.43
C GLU A 117 -3.82 30.89 -12.78
N ARG A 118 -4.10 30.25 -11.64
CA ARG A 118 -5.36 30.43 -10.92
C ARG A 118 -5.49 31.83 -10.34
N ARG A 119 -6.67 32.42 -10.46
CA ARG A 119 -6.98 33.75 -9.92
C ARG A 119 -7.60 33.64 -8.54
N ASN A 120 -7.06 34.35 -7.55
CA ASN A 120 -7.70 34.42 -6.23
C ASN A 120 -8.98 35.27 -6.32
N VAL A 121 -10.13 34.64 -6.06
CA VAL A 121 -11.46 35.27 -6.08
C VAL A 121 -12.08 35.36 -4.67
N THR A 122 -11.32 34.99 -3.63
CA THR A 122 -11.72 35.12 -2.23
C THR A 122 -12.25 36.50 -1.87
N PRO A 123 -11.62 37.63 -2.29
CA PRO A 123 -12.13 38.97 -1.97
C PRO A 123 -13.47 39.31 -2.63
N ILE A 124 -13.83 38.59 -3.70
CA ILE A 124 -15.11 38.76 -4.40
C ILE A 124 -16.21 37.95 -3.70
N ILE A 125 -15.85 36.79 -3.14
CA ILE A 125 -16.77 35.85 -2.51
C ILE A 125 -17.08 36.25 -1.06
N ARG A 126 -16.11 36.82 -0.33
CA ARG A 126 -16.29 37.30 1.04
C ARG A 126 -15.63 38.64 1.31
N THR A 127 -16.20 39.36 2.26
CA THR A 127 -15.55 40.55 2.82
C THR A 127 -14.41 40.17 3.78
N THR A 128 -13.56 41.14 4.14
CA THR A 128 -12.53 41.00 5.18
C THR A 128 -13.08 40.60 6.54
N LYS A 129 -14.38 40.81 6.80
CA LYS A 129 -15.07 40.39 8.03
C LYS A 129 -15.62 38.95 7.96
N LEU A 130 -15.22 38.18 6.95
CA LEU A 130 -15.68 36.80 6.71
C LEU A 130 -17.19 36.68 6.48
N THR A 131 -17.82 37.74 5.97
CA THR A 131 -19.24 37.72 5.61
C THR A 131 -19.40 37.32 4.14
N PRO A 132 -20.29 36.36 3.81
CA PRO A 132 -20.55 35.98 2.42
C PRO A 132 -21.12 37.13 1.60
N CYS A 133 -20.55 37.36 0.42
CA CYS A 133 -21.05 38.33 -0.56
C CYS A 133 -21.89 37.69 -1.68
N VAL A 134 -21.75 36.37 -1.84
CA VAL A 134 -22.30 35.62 -2.97
C VAL A 134 -22.97 34.35 -2.44
N THR A 135 -24.17 34.05 -2.95
CA THR A 135 -24.90 32.80 -2.64
C THR A 135 -24.27 31.60 -3.38
N LEU A 136 -24.63 30.37 -3.01
CA LEU A 136 -24.13 29.19 -3.73
C LEU A 136 -24.55 29.21 -5.20
N GLU A 137 -25.80 29.60 -5.48
CA GLU A 137 -26.32 29.67 -6.84
C GLU A 137 -25.60 30.70 -7.69
N ASP A 138 -25.34 31.88 -7.14
CA ASP A 138 -24.61 32.95 -7.83
C ASP A 138 -23.16 32.55 -8.10
N ALA A 139 -22.52 31.91 -7.12
CA ALA A 139 -21.16 31.40 -7.29
C ALA A 139 -21.10 30.33 -8.39
N PHE A 140 -22.07 29.42 -8.42
CA PHE A 140 -22.15 28.39 -9.43
C PHE A 140 -22.44 28.96 -10.83
N LYS A 141 -23.34 29.95 -10.95
CA LYS A 141 -23.62 30.63 -12.23
C LYS A 141 -22.42 31.39 -12.77
N ARG A 142 -21.61 31.99 -11.88
CA ARG A 142 -20.52 32.88 -12.28
C ARG A 142 -19.22 32.14 -12.62
N TRP A 143 -18.90 31.09 -11.87
CA TRP A 143 -17.63 30.36 -12.02
C TRP A 143 -17.80 28.86 -12.32
N GLY A 144 -18.94 28.27 -11.98
CA GLY A 144 -19.25 26.86 -12.25
C GLY A 144 -18.13 25.91 -11.83
N ARG A 145 -17.64 25.14 -12.80
CA ARG A 145 -16.56 24.15 -12.63
C ARG A 145 -15.14 24.73 -12.57
N LYS A 146 -14.99 26.04 -12.72
CA LYS A 146 -13.70 26.73 -12.56
C LYS A 146 -13.40 27.12 -11.12
N LEU A 147 -14.43 27.20 -10.27
CA LEU A 147 -14.23 27.58 -8.87
C LEU A 147 -13.72 26.38 -8.06
N VAL A 148 -12.58 26.56 -7.41
CA VAL A 148 -12.03 25.61 -6.45
C VAL A 148 -11.86 26.23 -5.08
N MET A 149 -12.17 25.44 -4.05
CA MET A 149 -11.98 25.76 -2.65
C MET A 149 -10.73 25.04 -2.17
N VAL A 150 -9.79 25.79 -1.60
CA VAL A 150 -8.50 25.28 -1.14
C VAL A 150 -8.36 25.59 0.35
N ALA A 151 -8.10 24.56 1.15
CA ALA A 151 -7.80 24.73 2.57
C ALA A 151 -6.37 25.26 2.77
N SER A 152 -6.16 25.96 3.89
CA SER A 152 -4.86 26.46 4.34
C SER A 152 -3.82 25.32 4.39
N GLN A 153 -2.54 25.64 4.17
CA GLN A 153 -1.44 24.66 4.25
C GLN A 153 -1.46 23.91 5.59
N ARG A 154 -1.71 24.64 6.68
CA ARG A 154 -1.78 24.09 8.04
C ARG A 154 -2.93 23.09 8.19
N LEU A 155 -4.12 23.42 7.68
CA LEU A 155 -5.28 22.54 7.77
C LEU A 155 -5.09 21.28 6.91
N ARG A 156 -4.58 21.43 5.68
CA ARG A 156 -4.24 20.29 4.81
C ARG A 156 -3.26 19.34 5.49
N PHE A 157 -2.17 19.87 6.05
CA PHE A 157 -1.19 19.03 6.73
C PHE A 157 -1.78 18.34 7.97
N ARG A 158 -2.52 19.08 8.81
CA ARG A 158 -3.20 18.52 9.99
C ARG A 158 -4.12 17.35 9.64
N VAL A 159 -4.88 17.49 8.57
CA VAL A 159 -5.79 16.46 8.08
C VAL A 159 -5.04 15.21 7.62
N LEU A 160 -3.87 15.37 6.99
CA LEU A 160 -3.05 14.23 6.55
C LEU A 160 -2.36 13.50 7.70
N ILE A 161 -1.82 14.22 8.69
CA ILE A 161 -1.15 13.59 9.84
C ILE A 161 -2.13 12.93 10.82
N GLY A 162 -3.37 13.43 10.89
CA GLY A 162 -4.38 12.97 11.84
C GLY A 162 -4.15 13.45 13.27
N ASP A 163 -5.05 13.08 14.19
CA ASP A 163 -5.10 13.65 15.54
C ASP A 163 -3.89 13.30 16.44
N GLY A 164 -3.14 12.24 16.10
CA GLY A 164 -1.96 11.79 16.85
C GLY A 164 -0.62 12.13 16.19
N GLY A 165 -0.62 12.79 15.04
CA GLY A 165 0.61 13.09 14.30
C GLY A 165 1.31 14.36 14.80
N ASP A 166 2.62 14.42 14.58
CA ASP A 166 3.45 15.59 14.93
C ASP A 166 3.17 16.78 13.99
N PRO A 167 2.62 17.92 14.50
CA PRO A 167 2.36 19.11 13.69
C PRO A 167 3.63 19.82 13.18
N ASP A 168 4.77 19.60 13.82
CA ASP A 168 6.05 20.23 13.46
C ASP A 168 6.89 19.38 12.51
N LEU A 169 6.38 18.20 12.14
CA LEU A 169 7.03 17.29 11.20
C LEU A 169 7.25 17.96 9.84
N LYS A 170 8.50 17.94 9.37
CA LYS A 170 8.88 18.47 8.06
C LYS A 170 9.05 17.35 7.05
N LEU A 171 8.14 17.30 6.09
CA LEU A 171 8.24 16.41 4.94
C LEU A 171 8.88 17.12 3.75
N THR A 172 9.59 16.37 2.92
CA THR A 172 10.02 16.86 1.61
C THR A 172 8.81 17.12 0.72
N ASP A 173 8.91 18.04 -0.25
CA ASP A 173 7.81 18.36 -1.16
C ASP A 173 7.28 17.12 -1.90
N HIS A 174 8.18 16.19 -2.24
CA HIS A 174 7.82 14.93 -2.88
C HIS A 174 7.04 14.01 -1.94
N SER A 175 7.52 13.79 -0.72
CA SER A 175 6.83 12.96 0.27
C SER A 175 5.47 13.55 0.64
N TYR A 176 5.37 14.88 0.78
CA TYR A 176 4.11 15.57 1.05
C TYR A 176 3.11 15.39 -0.10
N CYS A 177 3.54 15.52 -1.36
CA CYS A 177 2.66 15.30 -2.51
C CYS A 177 2.16 13.85 -2.61
N ILE A 178 3.01 12.87 -2.29
CA ILE A 178 2.59 11.47 -2.20
C ILE A 178 1.54 11.30 -1.10
N LEU A 179 1.77 11.91 0.06
CA LEU A 179 0.83 11.88 1.18
C LEU A 179 -0.51 12.53 0.81
N GLU A 180 -0.51 13.68 0.12
CA GLU A 180 -1.72 14.30 -0.43
C GLU A 180 -2.44 13.35 -1.39
N ARG A 181 -1.71 12.69 -2.29
CA ARG A 181 -2.30 11.76 -3.26
C ARG A 181 -2.94 10.56 -2.57
N VAL A 182 -2.28 9.98 -1.58
CA VAL A 182 -2.82 8.89 -0.75
C VAL A 182 -4.03 9.39 0.05
N GLY A 183 -3.97 10.57 0.64
CA GLY A 183 -5.08 11.19 1.38
C GLY A 183 -6.33 11.39 0.52
N ARG A 184 -6.17 11.83 -0.73
CA ARG A 184 -7.27 11.98 -1.71
C ARG A 184 -8.00 10.66 -1.99
N ALA A 185 -7.32 9.53 -1.88
CA ALA A 185 -7.92 8.21 -2.09
C ALA A 185 -8.70 7.69 -0.87
N ARG A 186 -8.59 8.33 0.31
CA ARG A 186 -9.35 8.00 1.53
C ARG A 186 -9.25 6.48 1.84
N TRP A 187 -10.39 5.79 2.01
CA TRP A 187 -10.46 4.34 2.31
C TRP A 187 -10.14 3.41 1.13
N GLN A 188 -9.99 3.96 -0.09
CA GLN A 188 -9.59 3.17 -1.25
C GLN A 188 -8.07 2.99 -1.33
N GLY A 189 -7.31 3.94 -0.77
CA GLY A 189 -5.85 3.97 -0.81
C GLY A 189 -5.28 4.13 -2.22
N GLU A 190 -3.96 4.18 -2.33
CA GLU A 190 -3.25 4.20 -3.61
C GLU A 190 -2.27 3.05 -3.73
N LEU A 191 -2.17 2.46 -4.92
CA LEU A 191 -1.20 1.40 -5.17
C LEU A 191 0.16 2.03 -5.45
N GLN A 192 1.20 1.50 -4.82
CA GLN A 192 2.58 1.93 -5.07
C GLN A 192 2.92 1.86 -6.56
N ARG A 193 2.41 0.86 -7.28
CA ARG A 193 2.56 0.75 -8.75
C ARG A 193 2.03 1.98 -9.47
N ASP A 194 0.81 2.36 -9.19
CA ASP A 194 0.12 3.44 -9.91
C ASP A 194 0.77 4.80 -9.58
N LEU A 195 1.23 4.97 -8.34
CA LEU A 195 1.98 6.15 -7.93
C LEU A 195 3.29 6.33 -8.71
N HIS A 196 4.11 5.29 -8.84
CA HIS A 196 5.42 5.42 -9.50
C HIS A 196 5.34 5.36 -11.03
N CYS A 197 4.48 4.50 -11.60
CA CYS A 197 4.34 4.37 -13.06
C CYS A 197 3.49 5.47 -13.70
N CYS A 198 2.38 5.86 -13.07
CA CYS A 198 1.37 6.70 -13.71
C CYS A 198 1.46 8.15 -13.22
N SER A 199 1.37 8.36 -11.89
CA SER A 199 1.21 9.71 -11.33
C SER A 199 2.54 10.48 -11.24
N PHE A 200 3.53 9.95 -10.51
CA PHE A 200 4.78 10.66 -10.22
C PHE A 200 5.90 10.36 -11.24
N LYS A 201 5.70 9.37 -12.13
CA LYS A 201 6.68 8.95 -13.17
C LYS A 201 8.10 8.84 -12.62
N THR A 202 8.22 8.20 -11.47
CA THR A 202 9.43 8.11 -10.66
C THR A 202 9.89 6.64 -10.62
N ASP A 203 11.18 6.38 -10.46
CA ASP A 203 11.70 5.03 -10.32
C ASP A 203 11.23 4.37 -9.01
N ALA A 204 11.08 3.05 -9.02
CA ALA A 204 10.60 2.29 -7.88
C ALA A 204 11.51 2.45 -6.65
N ARG A 205 12.83 2.63 -6.84
CA ARG A 205 13.80 2.84 -5.76
C ARG A 205 13.57 4.19 -5.08
N LYS A 206 13.47 5.29 -5.81
CA LYS A 206 13.13 6.59 -5.23
C LYS A 206 11.76 6.57 -4.55
N MET A 207 10.76 5.90 -5.13
CA MET A 207 9.44 5.73 -4.49
C MET A 207 9.55 5.02 -3.13
N HIS A 208 10.36 3.97 -3.02
CA HIS A 208 10.62 3.29 -1.76
C HIS A 208 11.18 4.26 -0.70
N TYR A 209 12.16 5.10 -1.05
CA TYR A 209 12.72 6.09 -0.11
C TYR A 209 11.70 7.16 0.31
N LEU A 210 10.93 7.69 -0.65
CA LEU A 210 9.89 8.68 -0.36
C LEU A 210 8.81 8.12 0.56
N ARG A 211 8.41 6.85 0.33
CA ARG A 211 7.49 6.08 1.18
C ARG A 211 8.09 5.83 2.57
N LYS A 212 9.36 5.44 2.66
CA LYS A 212 10.03 5.11 3.93
C LYS A 212 9.93 6.25 4.94
N SER A 213 10.10 7.49 4.51
CA SER A 213 9.89 8.66 5.36
C SER A 213 8.46 8.77 5.88
N LEU A 214 7.45 8.46 5.07
CA LEU A 214 6.04 8.50 5.48
C LEU A 214 5.70 7.39 6.48
N THR A 215 6.27 6.19 6.29
CA THR A 215 6.09 5.04 7.20
C THR A 215 6.81 5.28 8.54
N GLN A 216 8.04 5.77 8.52
CA GLN A 216 8.81 6.07 9.74
C GLN A 216 8.15 7.12 10.62
N ASN A 217 7.42 8.05 10.01
CA ASN A 217 6.63 9.05 10.72
C ASN A 217 5.17 8.61 10.95
N ASP A 218 4.85 7.33 10.70
CA ASP A 218 3.57 6.72 11.06
C ASP A 218 2.36 7.40 10.39
N LEU A 219 2.56 7.96 9.19
CA LEU A 219 1.54 8.70 8.44
C LEU A 219 0.71 7.79 7.53
N ILE A 220 1.30 6.68 7.09
CA ILE A 220 0.69 5.72 6.17
C ILE A 220 0.81 4.30 6.69
N THR A 221 -0.09 3.45 6.25
CA THR A 221 -0.09 2.00 6.47
C THR A 221 0.06 1.28 5.14
N MET A 222 0.61 0.08 5.18
CA MET A 222 1.01 -0.68 4.00
C MET A 222 0.38 -2.06 4.05
N GLN A 223 -0.26 -2.48 2.95
CA GLN A 223 -0.86 -3.80 2.81
C GLN A 223 -0.44 -4.43 1.50
N SER A 224 -0.14 -5.73 1.53
CA SER A 224 0.15 -6.48 0.30
C SER A 224 -1.12 -6.59 -0.54
N HIS A 225 -1.02 -6.24 -1.83
CA HIS A 225 -2.13 -6.29 -2.76
C HIS A 225 -1.72 -7.00 -4.05
N VAL A 226 -2.54 -7.96 -4.48
CA VAL A 226 -2.29 -8.74 -5.70
C VAL A 226 -3.32 -8.37 -6.76
N LEU A 227 -2.82 -8.13 -7.96
CA LEU A 227 -3.62 -7.77 -9.13
C LEU A 227 -3.44 -8.84 -10.21
N ARG A 228 -4.51 -9.15 -10.93
CA ARG A 228 -4.42 -9.94 -12.17
C ARG A 228 -4.39 -8.99 -13.35
N LEU A 229 -3.31 -8.97 -14.12
CA LEU A 229 -3.20 -8.20 -15.36
C LEU A 229 -4.14 -8.77 -16.44
N ALA A 230 -4.48 -7.97 -17.44
CA ALA A 230 -5.24 -8.41 -18.61
C ALA A 230 -4.57 -9.58 -19.36
N SER A 231 -3.24 -9.72 -19.24
CA SER A 231 -2.48 -10.87 -19.75
C SER A 231 -2.68 -12.17 -18.94
N GLY A 232 -3.42 -12.13 -17.83
CA GLY A 232 -3.59 -13.23 -16.88
C GLY A 232 -2.47 -13.35 -15.84
N ALA A 233 -1.37 -12.62 -15.99
CA ALA A 233 -0.26 -12.63 -15.03
C ALA A 233 -0.65 -11.97 -13.70
N GLN A 234 -0.14 -12.51 -12.59
CA GLN A 234 -0.31 -11.90 -11.27
C GLN A 234 0.80 -10.89 -11.01
N GLN A 235 0.44 -9.73 -10.49
CA GLN A 235 1.37 -8.68 -10.11
C GLN A 235 1.16 -8.33 -8.63
N HIS A 236 2.26 -8.35 -7.88
CA HIS A 236 2.29 -7.93 -6.48
C HIS A 236 2.55 -6.42 -6.41
N SER A 237 1.79 -5.74 -5.57
CA SER A 237 1.97 -4.33 -5.25
C SER A 237 1.67 -4.09 -3.77
N ILE A 238 1.89 -2.86 -3.32
CA ILE A 238 1.60 -2.43 -1.96
C ILE A 238 0.50 -1.39 -2.03
N LEU A 239 -0.58 -1.63 -1.30
CA LEU A 239 -1.65 -0.67 -1.06
C LEU A 239 -1.21 0.26 0.07
N LEU A 240 -1.14 1.55 -0.24
CA LEU A 240 -0.84 2.62 0.70
C LEU A 240 -2.14 3.28 1.14
N LEU A 241 -2.36 3.34 2.45
CA LEU A 241 -3.50 3.99 3.06
C LEU A 241 -3.01 5.03 4.05
N LEU A 242 -3.67 6.17 4.12
CA LEU A 242 -3.43 7.12 5.21
C LEU A 242 -3.78 6.44 6.53
N LYS A 243 -2.96 6.60 7.58
CA LYS A 243 -3.14 5.86 8.85
C LYS A 243 -4.55 5.98 9.42
N ARG A 244 -5.11 7.19 9.42
CA ARG A 244 -6.48 7.45 9.90
C ARG A 244 -7.59 6.82 9.05
N PHE A 245 -7.30 6.44 7.81
CA PHE A 245 -8.21 5.76 6.88
C PHE A 245 -7.89 4.28 6.71
N HIS A 246 -7.06 3.73 7.58
CA HIS A 246 -6.68 2.33 7.54
C HIS A 246 -7.92 1.43 7.60
N VAL A 247 -7.98 0.49 6.67
CA VAL A 247 -8.97 -0.58 6.64
C VAL A 247 -8.19 -1.87 6.41
N ASP A 248 -8.39 -2.86 7.27
CA ASP A 248 -7.75 -4.16 7.10
C ASP A 248 -8.31 -4.90 5.87
N ARG A 249 -7.55 -4.91 4.76
CA ARG A 249 -7.92 -5.58 3.51
C ARG A 249 -7.40 -7.01 3.52
N ARG A 250 -8.20 -7.91 4.09
CA ARG A 250 -7.87 -9.33 4.19
C ARG A 250 -8.11 -10.06 2.89
N SER A 251 -7.20 -10.97 2.53
CA SER A 251 -7.41 -11.83 1.36
C SER A 251 -8.54 -12.83 1.63
N LYS A 252 -9.20 -13.28 0.55
CA LYS A 252 -10.21 -14.35 0.62
C LYS A 252 -9.69 -15.57 1.38
N TYR A 253 -8.43 -15.95 1.13
CA TYR A 253 -7.84 -17.12 1.76
C TYR A 253 -7.54 -16.89 3.25
N ASP A 254 -7.13 -15.69 3.67
CA ASP A 254 -6.91 -15.41 5.10
C ASP A 254 -8.20 -15.56 5.92
N ILE A 255 -9.32 -15.06 5.39
CA ILE A 255 -10.63 -15.21 6.02
C ILE A 255 -11.03 -16.69 6.08
N LEU A 256 -10.85 -17.44 4.98
CA LEU A 256 -11.18 -18.87 4.94
C LEU A 256 -10.28 -19.71 5.86
N MET A 257 -9.00 -19.38 5.96
CA MET A 257 -8.06 -20.05 6.86
C MET A 257 -8.40 -19.81 8.33
N GLU A 258 -8.80 -18.58 8.69
CA GLU A 258 -9.30 -18.24 10.03
C GLU A 258 -10.57 -19.05 10.37
N LEU A 259 -11.57 -19.02 9.50
CA LEU A 259 -12.82 -19.77 9.69
C LEU A 259 -12.56 -21.27 9.81
N THR A 260 -11.73 -21.84 8.93
CA THR A 260 -11.37 -23.26 8.97
C THR A 260 -10.65 -23.62 10.26
N SER A 261 -9.74 -22.76 10.73
CA SER A 261 -9.05 -22.96 12.00
C SER A 261 -10.01 -22.94 13.18
N ASN A 262 -10.99 -22.04 13.20
CA ASN A 262 -11.98 -21.95 14.28
C ASN A 262 -12.89 -23.20 14.29
N LEU A 263 -13.40 -23.61 13.13
CA LEU A 263 -14.20 -24.84 12.99
C LEU A 263 -13.42 -26.08 13.44
N LEU A 264 -12.14 -26.18 13.07
CA LEU A 264 -11.28 -27.28 13.53
C LEU A 264 -10.96 -27.19 15.02
N SER A 265 -10.92 -25.99 15.61
CA SER A 265 -10.66 -25.82 17.05
C SER A 265 -11.83 -26.32 17.89
N GLU A 266 -13.06 -26.12 17.42
CA GLU A 266 -14.29 -26.60 18.06
C GLU A 266 -14.57 -28.09 17.80
N ALA A 267 -13.95 -28.68 16.77
CA ALA A 267 -14.13 -30.08 16.41
C ALA A 267 -13.45 -31.06 17.38
N PRO A 268 -14.01 -32.27 17.58
CA PRO A 268 -13.40 -33.27 18.45
C PRO A 268 -12.02 -33.70 17.92
N ASN A 269 -11.03 -33.79 18.81
CA ASN A 269 -9.62 -34.06 18.48
C ASN A 269 -9.00 -33.06 17.49
N HIS A 270 -9.54 -31.85 17.40
CA HIS A 270 -9.20 -30.83 16.42
C HIS A 270 -9.12 -31.34 14.98
N THR A 271 -9.99 -32.30 14.64
CA THR A 271 -9.98 -33.01 13.36
C THR A 271 -11.38 -33.04 12.77
N ALA A 272 -11.52 -32.70 11.50
CA ALA A 272 -12.79 -32.82 10.78
C ALA A 272 -12.59 -33.38 9.36
N SER A 273 -13.63 -34.04 8.83
CA SER A 273 -13.66 -34.53 7.45
C SER A 273 -13.58 -33.36 6.46
N MET A 274 -12.81 -33.53 5.38
CA MET A 274 -12.73 -32.52 4.32
C MET A 274 -14.08 -32.23 3.67
N ILE A 275 -14.97 -33.23 3.60
CA ILE A 275 -16.31 -33.08 3.01
C ILE A 275 -17.16 -32.17 3.91
N THR A 276 -17.20 -32.47 5.21
CA THR A 276 -17.94 -31.68 6.20
C THR A 276 -17.44 -30.24 6.28
N LEU A 277 -16.12 -30.03 6.27
CA LEU A 277 -15.54 -28.69 6.28
C LEU A 277 -15.90 -27.90 5.02
N ARG A 278 -15.85 -28.53 3.84
CA ARG A 278 -16.22 -27.88 2.58
C ARG A 278 -17.70 -27.48 2.58
N ASP A 279 -18.56 -28.37 3.04
CA ASP A 279 -20.00 -28.15 3.06
C ASP A 279 -20.37 -27.05 4.09
N GLN A 280 -19.71 -27.01 5.25
CA GLN A 280 -19.87 -25.93 6.24
C GLN A 280 -19.37 -24.57 5.72
N LEU A 281 -18.27 -24.54 4.94
CA LEU A 281 -17.72 -23.32 4.36
C LEU A 281 -18.47 -22.88 3.09
N SER A 282 -19.32 -23.73 2.50
CA SER A 282 -20.06 -23.46 1.25
C SER A 282 -19.16 -22.99 0.09
N ILE A 283 -17.98 -23.59 -0.08
CA ILE A 283 -16.99 -23.19 -1.11
C ILE A 283 -16.76 -24.25 -2.19
N SER A 284 -16.31 -23.81 -3.36
CA SER A 284 -15.95 -24.69 -4.48
C SER A 284 -14.75 -25.58 -4.14
N GLU A 285 -14.69 -26.78 -4.75
CA GLU A 285 -13.62 -27.75 -4.50
C GLU A 285 -12.22 -27.18 -4.83
N ARG A 286 -12.12 -26.36 -5.87
CA ARG A 286 -10.86 -25.68 -6.25
C ARG A 286 -10.39 -24.72 -5.15
N THR A 287 -11.30 -23.91 -4.61
CA THR A 287 -11.01 -22.96 -3.52
C THR A 287 -10.60 -23.70 -2.25
N PHE A 288 -11.36 -24.73 -1.87
CA PHE A 288 -11.06 -25.56 -0.70
C PHE A 288 -9.69 -26.21 -0.82
N LYS A 289 -9.37 -26.77 -2.01
CA LYS A 289 -8.07 -27.38 -2.29
C LYS A 289 -6.92 -26.42 -2.10
N ARG A 290 -7.03 -25.22 -2.67
CA ARG A 290 -5.99 -24.19 -2.59
C ARG A 290 -5.83 -23.67 -1.15
N MET A 291 -6.94 -23.46 -0.44
CA MET A 291 -6.94 -23.05 0.96
C MET A 291 -6.20 -24.05 1.86
N TYR A 292 -6.55 -25.34 1.85
CA TYR A 292 -5.87 -26.28 2.74
C TYR A 292 -4.39 -26.50 2.35
N GLN A 293 -4.04 -26.35 1.07
CA GLN A 293 -2.65 -26.39 0.61
C GLN A 293 -1.85 -25.23 1.20
N TYR A 294 -2.41 -24.02 1.24
CA TYR A 294 -1.79 -22.89 1.93
C TYR A 294 -1.65 -23.12 3.43
N MET A 295 -2.68 -23.66 4.09
CA MET A 295 -2.60 -24.01 5.50
C MET A 295 -1.55 -25.10 5.78
N GLN A 296 -1.37 -26.07 4.89
CA GLN A 296 -0.31 -27.09 5.00
C GLN A 296 1.08 -26.48 4.81
N ALA A 297 1.27 -25.64 3.80
CA ALA A 297 2.53 -24.95 3.55
C ALA A 297 2.92 -24.07 4.74
N ALA A 298 1.95 -23.41 5.37
CA ALA A 298 2.10 -22.64 6.60
C ALA A 298 2.21 -23.51 7.88
N LYS A 299 2.20 -24.85 7.75
CA LYS A 299 2.28 -25.83 8.86
C LYS A 299 1.17 -25.67 9.91
N LEU A 300 0.01 -25.14 9.53
CA LEU A 300 -1.15 -24.96 10.40
C LEU A 300 -1.98 -26.24 10.52
N VAL A 301 -2.07 -27.02 9.44
CA VAL A 301 -2.90 -28.23 9.37
C VAL A 301 -2.14 -29.40 8.76
N GLN A 302 -2.55 -30.61 9.14
CA GLN A 302 -2.06 -31.86 8.58
C GLN A 302 -3.22 -32.65 7.97
N VAL A 303 -2.97 -33.29 6.83
CA VAL A 303 -3.94 -34.24 6.27
C VAL A 303 -3.72 -35.60 6.88
N VAL A 304 -4.78 -36.10 7.52
CA VAL A 304 -4.80 -37.41 8.17
C VAL A 304 -5.89 -38.25 7.52
N ILE A 305 -5.57 -39.50 7.19
CA ILE A 305 -6.54 -40.45 6.68
C ILE A 305 -7.04 -41.25 7.89
N LYS A 306 -8.35 -41.17 8.19
CA LYS A 306 -8.96 -41.92 9.29
C LYS A 306 -10.12 -42.78 8.78
N PRO A 307 -10.34 -43.99 9.34
CA PRO A 307 -11.56 -44.75 9.10
C PRO A 307 -12.79 -43.92 9.48
N VAL A 308 -13.86 -44.01 8.69
CA VAL A 308 -15.11 -43.25 8.93
C VAL A 308 -15.71 -43.56 10.31
N GLU A 309 -15.49 -44.78 10.81
CA GLU A 309 -15.84 -45.27 12.15
C GLU A 309 -15.32 -44.36 13.29
N HIS A 310 -14.16 -43.73 13.12
CA HIS A 310 -13.55 -42.86 14.12
C HIS A 310 -14.01 -41.39 14.04
N LEU A 311 -14.81 -41.03 13.04
CA LEU A 311 -15.29 -39.66 12.81
C LEU A 311 -16.77 -39.49 13.21
N ASN A 312 -17.57 -40.56 13.11
CA ASN A 312 -18.95 -40.60 13.59
C ASN A 312 -19.19 -41.94 14.31
N PRO A 313 -19.18 -41.99 15.67
CA PRO A 313 -19.44 -43.21 16.42
C PRO A 313 -20.88 -43.74 16.28
N THR A 314 -21.79 -42.97 15.66
CA THR A 314 -23.17 -43.34 15.32
C THR A 314 -23.32 -44.11 14.01
N VAL A 315 -22.29 -44.11 13.15
CA VAL A 315 -22.31 -44.83 11.87
C VAL A 315 -21.57 -46.15 12.08
N GLY A 316 -22.28 -47.27 11.98
CA GLY A 316 -21.68 -48.61 12.10
C GLY A 316 -20.57 -48.90 11.07
N PRO A 317 -19.86 -50.03 11.19
CA PRO A 317 -18.73 -50.37 10.32
C PRO A 317 -19.13 -50.31 8.84
N CYS A 318 -18.51 -49.40 8.11
CA CYS A 318 -18.75 -49.18 6.69
C CYS A 318 -17.64 -49.88 5.91
N ASP A 319 -17.91 -51.10 5.44
CA ASP A 319 -17.02 -51.84 4.58
C ASP A 319 -17.38 -51.64 3.10
N THR A 320 -16.37 -51.44 2.27
CA THR A 320 -16.56 -51.49 0.81
C THR A 320 -16.87 -52.92 0.36
N ARG A 321 -17.45 -53.10 -0.83
CA ARG A 321 -17.80 -54.41 -1.43
C ARG A 321 -16.62 -55.41 -1.56
N ARG A 322 -15.39 -54.98 -1.24
CA ARG A 322 -14.14 -55.76 -1.23
C ARG A 322 -13.53 -55.93 0.17
N GLY A 323 -14.23 -55.59 1.25
CA GLY A 323 -13.78 -55.76 2.64
C GLY A 323 -12.71 -54.77 3.10
N THR A 324 -12.51 -53.67 2.39
CA THR A 324 -11.63 -52.57 2.83
C THR A 324 -12.45 -51.52 3.56
N LYS A 325 -12.01 -51.12 4.76
CA LYS A 325 -12.65 -50.08 5.58
C LYS A 325 -12.76 -48.77 4.81
N VAL A 326 -13.93 -48.13 4.81
CA VAL A 326 -14.10 -46.81 4.20
C VAL A 326 -13.27 -45.80 5.01
N VAL A 327 -12.31 -45.15 4.34
CA VAL A 327 -11.45 -44.13 4.92
C VAL A 327 -11.86 -42.75 4.43
N ALA A 328 -11.85 -41.77 5.33
CA ALA A 328 -12.09 -40.37 5.01
C ALA A 328 -10.80 -39.56 5.18
N ARG A 329 -10.55 -38.67 4.22
CA ARG A 329 -9.50 -37.64 4.34
C ARG A 329 -9.99 -36.55 5.29
N CYS A 330 -9.20 -36.32 6.33
CA CYS A 330 -9.49 -35.35 7.36
C CYS A 330 -8.38 -34.30 7.40
N LEU A 331 -8.75 -33.09 7.84
CA LEU A 331 -7.81 -32.07 8.24
C LEU A 331 -7.73 -32.08 9.76
N LYS A 332 -6.51 -32.19 10.28
CA LYS A 332 -6.19 -32.02 11.70
C LYS A 332 -5.49 -30.69 11.90
N LEU A 333 -5.96 -29.88 12.83
CA LEU A 333 -5.29 -28.66 13.23
C LEU A 333 -4.04 -29.00 14.03
N ILE A 334 -2.89 -28.44 13.62
CA ILE A 334 -1.64 -28.51 14.37
C ILE A 334 -1.52 -27.24 15.21
N LYS A 335 -1.68 -26.08 14.57
CA LYS A 335 -1.55 -24.77 15.19
C LYS A 335 -2.76 -23.91 14.78
N PRO A 336 -3.41 -23.22 15.72
CA PRO A 336 -4.49 -22.30 15.37
C PRO A 336 -3.95 -21.20 14.45
N TYR A 337 -4.77 -20.78 13.51
CA TYR A 337 -4.50 -19.62 12.68
C TYR A 337 -4.45 -18.39 13.57
N VAL A 338 -3.25 -17.87 13.78
CA VAL A 338 -3.07 -16.56 14.40
C VAL A 338 -3.16 -15.55 13.27
N ARG A 339 -4.05 -14.58 13.42
CA ARG A 339 -4.13 -13.45 12.50
C ARG A 339 -2.72 -12.89 12.36
N LYS A 340 -2.21 -12.82 11.14
CA LYS A 340 -1.04 -12.00 10.88
C LYS A 340 -1.47 -10.58 11.21
N GLU A 341 -1.03 -10.05 12.35
CA GLU A 341 -0.97 -8.59 12.51
C GLU A 341 -0.26 -8.06 11.29
N VAL A 342 -0.73 -6.91 10.78
CA VAL A 342 -0.24 -6.29 9.55
C VAL A 342 1.27 -6.33 9.61
N VAL A 343 1.87 -7.32 8.94
CA VAL A 343 3.30 -7.36 8.77
C VAL A 343 3.47 -6.17 7.85
N GLU A 344 3.87 -5.02 8.42
CA GLU A 344 4.44 -3.93 7.66
C GLU A 344 5.33 -4.64 6.67
N ALA A 345 4.93 -4.67 5.39
CA ALA A 345 5.47 -5.63 4.43
C ALA A 345 6.96 -5.71 4.71
N GLU A 346 7.37 -6.82 5.36
CA GLU A 346 8.73 -6.93 5.84
C GLU A 346 9.49 -6.82 4.54
N ASP A 347 10.14 -5.68 4.33
CA ASP A 347 11.16 -5.54 3.31
C ASP A 347 12.31 -6.41 3.86
N ASP A 348 12.09 -7.73 3.90
CA ASP A 348 13.08 -8.80 3.89
C ASP A 348 13.77 -8.73 2.52
N ASP A 349 14.30 -7.55 2.21
CA ASP A 349 15.38 -7.31 1.29
C ASP A 349 16.68 -7.11 2.09
N ASP A 350 16.68 -7.49 3.38
CA ASP A 350 17.88 -7.94 4.07
C ASP A 350 18.23 -9.37 3.60
N ASN A 351 18.59 -9.46 2.31
CA ASN A 351 19.82 -10.13 1.89
C ASN A 351 19.92 -11.66 2.03
N ASP A 352 18.85 -12.42 1.82
CA ASP A 352 18.91 -13.87 1.60
C ASP A 352 18.32 -14.29 0.23
N ASP A 353 18.98 -13.84 -0.85
CA ASP A 353 19.07 -14.65 -2.06
C ASP A 353 19.94 -15.88 -1.73
N ASP A 354 19.38 -16.86 -1.02
CA ASP A 354 19.90 -18.23 -1.00
C ASP A 354 19.66 -18.80 -2.41
N ASP A 355 20.63 -18.54 -3.28
CA ASP A 355 20.74 -19.20 -4.57
C ASP A 355 20.81 -20.71 -4.32
N GLY A 356 19.71 -21.39 -4.62
CA GLY A 356 19.58 -22.84 -4.60
C GLY A 356 20.59 -23.48 -5.53
N GLY A 357 21.78 -23.73 -4.99
CA GLY A 357 22.87 -24.43 -5.64
C GLY A 357 23.61 -25.29 -4.63
N GLY A 358 23.15 -26.52 -4.44
CA GLY A 358 23.87 -27.51 -3.65
C GLY A 358 25.25 -27.79 -4.24
N ALA A 359 26.31 -27.37 -3.54
CA ALA A 359 27.60 -28.05 -3.43
C ALA A 359 28.63 -27.17 -2.67
N ASN A 360 29.12 -27.68 -1.53
CA ASN A 360 30.42 -27.35 -0.94
C ASN A 360 30.93 -25.90 -1.03
N ARG A 361 30.39 -24.97 -0.23
CA ARG A 361 31.14 -23.75 0.13
C ARG A 361 32.06 -24.04 1.32
N LYS A 362 33.35 -24.25 1.04
CA LYS A 362 34.42 -24.12 2.05
C LYS A 362 34.25 -22.77 2.75
N THR A 363 34.05 -22.77 4.06
CA THR A 363 34.08 -21.59 4.91
C THR A 363 35.46 -20.93 4.76
N VAL A 364 35.51 -19.83 4.02
CA VAL A 364 36.73 -19.02 3.90
C VAL A 364 36.89 -18.27 5.23
N PRO A 365 38.06 -18.32 5.88
CA PRO A 365 38.28 -17.59 7.13
C PRO A 365 38.06 -16.08 6.91
N THR A 366 37.28 -15.46 7.79
CA THR A 366 37.09 -14.01 7.81
C THR A 366 38.37 -13.33 8.29
N GLU A 367 38.85 -12.33 7.56
CA GLU A 367 39.94 -11.48 8.04
C GLU A 367 39.35 -10.37 8.91
N GLY A 368 39.89 -10.19 10.12
CA GLY A 368 39.42 -9.16 11.05
C GLY A 368 39.63 -7.76 10.47
N ARG A 369 38.64 -6.87 10.64
CA ARG A 369 38.70 -5.49 10.17
C ARG A 369 39.74 -4.69 10.96
N ILE A 370 40.70 -4.08 10.26
CA ILE A 370 41.69 -3.17 10.86
C ILE A 370 41.11 -1.75 10.80
N MET A 371 40.74 -1.17 11.94
CA MET A 371 40.07 0.15 11.98
C MET A 371 40.97 1.31 11.55
N GLU A 372 42.29 1.16 11.68
CA GLU A 372 43.29 2.19 11.36
C GLU A 372 43.63 2.28 9.86
N ARG A 373 43.09 1.38 9.03
CA ARG A 373 43.29 1.38 7.57
C ARG A 373 41.99 1.62 6.85
N ASP A 374 42.04 2.36 5.76
CA ASP A 374 40.86 2.55 4.93
C ASP A 374 40.40 1.23 4.29
N PHE A 375 39.11 1.19 3.96
CA PHE A 375 38.43 -0.02 3.53
C PHE A 375 38.91 -0.52 2.16
N LEU A 376 39.34 0.41 1.29
CA LEU A 376 39.78 0.13 -0.07
C LEU A 376 41.18 -0.49 -0.07
N SER A 377 42.09 0.02 0.77
CA SER A 377 43.43 -0.54 0.97
C SER A 377 43.39 -1.95 1.55
N GLN A 378 42.46 -2.22 2.47
CA GLN A 378 42.26 -3.58 3.01
C GLN A 378 41.75 -4.54 1.92
N ALA A 379 40.76 -4.13 1.13
CA ALA A 379 40.28 -4.92 0.00
C ALA A 379 41.39 -5.20 -1.02
N TYR A 380 42.19 -4.19 -1.35
CA TYR A 380 43.32 -4.32 -2.28
C TYR A 380 44.38 -5.30 -1.73
N GLY A 381 44.73 -5.20 -0.44
CA GLY A 381 45.65 -6.13 0.21
C GLY A 381 45.21 -7.59 0.13
N ILE A 382 43.92 -7.87 0.31
CA ILE A 382 43.33 -9.21 0.16
C ILE A 382 43.43 -9.71 -1.29
N ILE A 383 43.21 -8.83 -2.27
CA ILE A 383 43.30 -9.18 -3.70
C ILE A 383 44.76 -9.52 -4.05
N VAL A 384 45.72 -8.69 -3.60
CA VAL A 384 47.15 -8.90 -3.83
C VAL A 384 47.65 -10.20 -3.17
N SER A 385 47.18 -10.52 -1.96
CA SER A 385 47.58 -11.76 -1.27
C SER A 385 47.12 -13.03 -1.98
N CYS A 386 46.10 -12.95 -2.85
CA CYS A 386 45.65 -14.07 -3.69
C CYS A 386 46.52 -14.28 -4.94
N GLY A 387 47.44 -13.37 -5.23
CA GLY A 387 48.40 -13.47 -6.32
C GLY A 387 47.75 -13.59 -7.71
N THR A 388 48.40 -14.32 -8.61
CA THR A 388 48.00 -14.44 -10.03
C THR A 388 46.69 -15.18 -10.27
N LYS A 389 46.17 -15.89 -9.25
CA LYS A 389 44.87 -16.57 -9.33
C LYS A 389 43.68 -15.61 -9.21
N GLY A 390 43.92 -14.41 -8.67
CA GLY A 390 42.87 -13.46 -8.37
C GLY A 390 41.90 -13.97 -7.30
N ILE A 391 40.81 -13.23 -7.10
CA ILE A 391 39.75 -13.57 -6.14
C ILE A 391 38.39 -13.26 -6.79
N SER A 392 37.38 -14.10 -6.53
CA SER A 392 36.01 -13.79 -6.96
C SER A 392 35.41 -12.71 -6.07
N GLN A 393 34.45 -11.94 -6.61
CA GLN A 393 33.71 -10.94 -5.83
C GLN A 393 33.01 -11.59 -4.62
N SER A 394 32.47 -12.80 -4.77
CA SER A 394 31.84 -13.56 -3.68
C SER A 394 32.84 -13.98 -2.59
N ALA A 395 34.06 -14.37 -2.96
CA ALA A 395 35.10 -14.72 -1.99
C ALA A 395 35.66 -13.48 -1.27
N LEU A 396 35.81 -12.36 -1.97
CA LEU A 396 36.19 -11.07 -1.36
C LEU A 396 35.13 -10.60 -0.36
N ARG A 397 33.84 -10.69 -0.73
CA ARG A 397 32.70 -10.42 0.14
C ARG A 397 32.78 -11.23 1.44
N ALA A 398 33.01 -12.54 1.31
CA ALA A 398 33.08 -13.45 2.45
C ALA A 398 34.28 -13.13 3.37
N ARG A 399 35.46 -12.82 2.82
CA ARG A 399 36.65 -12.48 3.62
C ARG A 399 36.52 -11.16 4.38
N MET A 400 35.89 -10.17 3.77
CA MET A 400 35.72 -8.84 4.36
C MET A 400 34.47 -8.70 5.24
N CYS A 401 33.60 -9.73 5.29
CA CYS A 401 32.33 -9.71 6.01
C CYS A 401 31.43 -8.52 5.63
N ILE A 402 31.28 -8.28 4.32
CA ILE A 402 30.52 -7.14 3.77
C ILE A 402 29.33 -7.56 2.91
N GLY A 403 28.46 -6.59 2.60
CA GLY A 403 27.33 -6.78 1.71
C GLY A 403 27.73 -7.04 0.24
N LYS A 404 26.80 -7.59 -0.55
CA LYS A 404 26.94 -7.78 -2.01
C LYS A 404 27.12 -6.44 -2.73
N LEU A 405 26.40 -5.40 -2.32
CA LEU A 405 26.50 -4.06 -2.88
C LEU A 405 27.85 -3.40 -2.56
N GLU A 406 28.28 -3.48 -1.31
CA GLU A 406 29.56 -2.93 -0.86
C GLU A 406 30.74 -3.58 -1.57
N SER A 407 30.77 -4.92 -1.64
CA SER A 407 31.82 -5.64 -2.39
C SER A 407 31.83 -5.27 -3.88
N ARG A 408 30.66 -5.07 -4.50
CA ARG A 408 30.57 -4.63 -5.89
C ARG A 408 31.07 -3.20 -6.08
N MET A 409 30.75 -2.29 -5.16
CA MET A 409 31.25 -0.91 -5.18
C MET A 409 32.76 -0.85 -5.03
N ILE A 410 33.34 -1.65 -4.12
CA ILE A 410 34.78 -1.74 -3.90
C ILE A 410 35.49 -2.24 -5.17
N CYS A 411 35.01 -3.33 -5.79
CA CYS A 411 35.60 -3.83 -7.04
C CYS A 411 35.53 -2.77 -8.15
N ARG A 412 34.40 -2.10 -8.32
CA ARG A 412 34.23 -1.03 -9.33
C ARG A 412 35.14 0.16 -9.07
N LEU A 413 35.32 0.54 -7.81
CA LEU A 413 36.18 1.67 -7.45
C LEU A 413 37.65 1.33 -7.71
N LEU A 414 38.11 0.15 -7.29
CA LEU A 414 39.47 -0.34 -7.56
C LEU A 414 39.76 -0.46 -9.06
N GLU A 415 38.78 -0.95 -9.83
CA GLU A 415 38.86 -1.03 -11.30
C GLU A 415 38.94 0.37 -11.93
N ARG A 416 38.10 1.30 -11.49
CA ARG A 416 38.09 2.69 -11.98
C ARG A 416 39.40 3.43 -11.68
N THR A 417 40.10 3.05 -10.61
CA THR A 417 41.42 3.58 -10.25
C THR A 417 42.58 2.80 -10.87
N ASP A 418 42.31 1.90 -11.83
CA ASP A 418 43.30 1.04 -12.51
C ASP A 418 44.15 0.15 -11.57
N MET A 419 43.66 -0.12 -10.35
CA MET A 419 44.37 -0.93 -9.35
C MET A 419 44.17 -2.43 -9.59
N ILE A 420 43.03 -2.82 -10.19
CA ILE A 420 42.69 -4.21 -10.52
C ILE A 420 42.05 -4.28 -11.90
N LYS A 421 42.04 -5.47 -12.51
CA LYS A 421 41.22 -5.77 -13.69
C LYS A 421 40.11 -6.74 -13.33
N VAL A 422 38.86 -6.41 -13.62
CA VAL A 422 37.72 -7.31 -13.39
C VAL A 422 37.47 -8.14 -14.65
N LYS A 423 37.39 -9.45 -14.51
CA LYS A 423 36.90 -10.33 -15.57
C LYS A 423 35.48 -10.76 -15.22
N VAL A 424 34.54 -10.48 -16.13
CA VAL A 424 33.20 -11.06 -16.06
C VAL A 424 33.31 -12.46 -16.66
N CYS A 425 33.16 -13.49 -15.83
CA CYS A 425 32.96 -14.83 -16.34
C CYS A 425 31.47 -14.95 -16.66
N ASP A 426 31.14 -15.13 -17.94
CA ASP A 426 29.80 -15.59 -18.32
C ASP A 426 29.61 -16.99 -17.71
N VAL A 427 28.56 -17.14 -16.91
CA VAL A 427 28.12 -18.41 -16.33
C VAL A 427 26.96 -18.93 -17.14
#